data_AF-A0A6A3IAF6-F1
#
_entry.id   AF-A0A6A3IAF6-F1
#
_cell.length_a   1.000
_cell.length_b   1.000
_cell.length_c   1.000
_cell.angle_alpha   90.00
_cell.angle_beta   90.00
_cell.angle_gamma   90.00
#
_symmetry.space_group_name_H-M   'P 1'
#
loop_
_entity.id
_entity.type
_entity.pdbx_description
1 polymer ?
#
loop_
_entity_poly.entity_id
_entity_poly.type
_entity_poly.pdbx_seq_one_letter_code
_entity_poly.pdbx_strand_id
1 'polypeptide(L)'
;MALGDAPASVVGVVVGKPTPRRKRKATEARRREEIEVLEQEVKALQAQVAELQKKSEAEAAAKASAKRSEVQQEMLETGFIRQVVLQQASLVNVQSALSRLTMTEPGAPHATSIRLGTDLKERWATLMQMKPIKL
;
A
#
# COMPACT_ATOMS: atom_id res chain seq x y z
N MET A 1 80.81 -28.43 26.99
CA MET A 1 81.63 -29.38 26.20
C MET A 1 80.74 -29.83 25.04
N ALA A 2 81.00 -29.55 23.78
CA ALA A 2 82.27 -29.61 23.07
C ALA A 2 82.50 -28.39 22.16
N LEU A 3 83.77 -28.02 22.07
CA LEU A 3 84.37 -27.12 21.09
C LEU A 3 84.48 -27.83 19.74
N GLY A 4 84.27 -27.09 18.65
CA GLY A 4 84.56 -27.53 17.29
C GLY A 4 84.97 -26.33 16.47
N ASP A 5 86.26 -26.26 16.16
CA ASP A 5 86.99 -25.19 15.49
C ASP A 5 86.46 -24.81 14.10
N ALA A 6 86.68 -23.53 13.77
CA ALA A 6 86.51 -22.94 12.45
C ALA A 6 87.53 -23.51 11.42
N PRO A 7 87.28 -23.27 10.13
CA PRO A 7 88.20 -22.33 9.47
C PRO A 7 87.51 -21.30 8.57
N ALA A 8 88.19 -20.16 8.50
CA ALA A 8 87.88 -18.96 7.74
C ALA A 8 87.61 -19.24 6.26
N SER A 9 86.48 -18.72 5.75
CA SER A 9 86.22 -18.56 4.32
C SER A 9 86.25 -17.07 3.97
N VAL A 10 87.37 -16.73 3.35
CA VAL A 10 87.72 -15.58 2.52
C VAL A 10 86.55 -14.75 1.96
N VAL A 11 86.71 -13.45 2.19
CA VAL A 11 86.10 -12.28 1.56
C VAL A 11 85.66 -12.51 0.11
N GLY A 12 84.37 -12.33 -0.14
CA GLY A 12 83.81 -12.07 -1.45
C GLY A 12 82.79 -10.93 -1.35
N VAL A 13 83.25 -9.70 -1.17
CA VAL A 13 82.40 -8.52 -1.37
C VAL A 13 82.13 -8.45 -2.88
N VAL A 14 81.03 -9.07 -3.32
CA VAL A 14 80.49 -8.84 -4.65
C VAL A 14 79.95 -7.41 -4.64
N VAL A 15 80.80 -6.46 -5.05
CA VAL A 15 80.39 -5.11 -5.39
C VAL A 15 79.49 -5.21 -6.62
N GLY A 16 78.19 -5.36 -6.37
CA GLY A 16 77.17 -5.25 -7.40
C GLY A 16 77.31 -3.87 -8.06
N LYS A 17 77.44 -3.86 -9.40
CA LYS A 17 77.46 -2.65 -10.21
C LYS A 17 76.27 -1.74 -9.81
N PRO A 18 76.47 -0.43 -9.64
CA PRO A 18 75.38 0.47 -9.31
C PRO A 18 74.36 0.43 -10.44
N THR A 19 73.14 -0.03 -10.14
CA THR A 19 72.00 0.07 -11.06
C THR A 19 71.81 1.53 -11.45
N PRO A 20 71.64 1.84 -12.75
CA PRO A 20 71.50 3.22 -13.19
C PRO A 20 70.32 3.88 -12.48
N ARG A 21 70.56 5.03 -11.85
CA ARG A 21 69.51 5.86 -11.26
C ARG A 21 68.48 6.17 -12.35
N ARG A 22 67.25 5.69 -12.18
CA ARG A 22 66.13 6.03 -13.06
C ARG A 22 66.07 7.56 -13.19
N LYS A 23 66.11 8.05 -14.44
CA LYS A 23 65.90 9.47 -14.72
C LYS A 23 64.52 9.84 -14.18
N ARG A 24 64.46 10.90 -13.36
CA ARG A 24 63.19 11.43 -12.86
C ARG A 24 62.34 11.84 -14.06
N LYS A 25 61.07 11.40 -14.09
CA LYS A 25 60.12 11.86 -15.10
C LYS A 25 60.00 13.39 -15.02
N ALA A 26 59.84 14.04 -16.15
CA ALA A 26 59.53 15.47 -16.19
C ALA A 26 58.23 15.72 -15.39
N THR A 27 58.19 16.81 -14.63
CA THR A 27 57.05 17.19 -13.78
C THR A 27 55.73 17.23 -14.55
N GLU A 28 55.77 17.67 -15.81
CA GLU A 28 54.61 17.69 -16.71
C GLU A 28 54.09 16.28 -17.05
N ALA A 29 54.97 15.31 -17.28
CA ALA A 29 54.56 13.94 -17.57
C ALA A 29 53.85 13.31 -16.36
N ARG A 30 54.36 13.57 -15.14
CA ARG A 30 53.71 13.12 -13.91
C ARG A 30 52.33 13.77 -13.72
N ARG A 31 52.21 15.07 -13.99
CA ARG A 31 50.92 15.78 -13.90
C ARG A 31 49.90 15.26 -14.91
N ARG A 32 50.32 14.92 -16.14
CA ARG A 32 49.43 14.33 -17.15
C ARG A 32 48.92 12.95 -16.73
N GLU A 33 49.80 12.10 -16.19
CA GLU A 33 49.41 10.80 -15.64
C GLU A 33 48.41 10.95 -14.48
N GLU A 34 48.62 11.90 -13.58
CA GLU A 34 47.70 12.19 -12.47
C GLU A 34 46.34 12.70 -12.96
N ILE A 35 46.31 13.58 -13.97
CA ILE A 35 45.07 14.06 -14.59
C ILE A 35 44.31 12.91 -15.26
N GLU A 36 45.00 12.04 -16.00
CA GLU A 36 44.37 10.92 -16.70
C GLU A 36 43.72 9.93 -15.72
N VAL A 37 44.37 9.65 -14.59
CA VAL A 37 43.80 8.82 -13.51
C VAL A 37 42.54 9.47 -12.92
N LEU A 38 42.60 10.78 -12.63
CA LEU A 38 41.45 11.50 -12.08
C LEU A 38 40.28 11.57 -13.07
N GLU A 39 40.56 11.72 -14.37
CA GLU A 39 39.52 11.70 -15.40
C GLU A 39 38.83 10.33 -15.50
N GLN A 40 39.58 9.24 -15.34
CA GLN A 40 39.00 7.89 -15.30
C GLN A 40 38.12 7.70 -14.06
N GLU A 41 38.56 8.18 -12.91
CA GLU A 41 37.79 8.10 -11.66
C GLU A 41 36.50 8.93 -11.74
N VAL A 42 36.55 10.14 -12.28
CA VAL A 42 35.36 10.98 -12.53
C VAL A 42 34.38 10.27 -13.45
N LYS A 43 34.85 9.64 -14.54
CA LYS A 43 33.98 8.87 -15.46
C LYS A 43 33.34 7.69 -14.75
N ALA A 44 34.09 6.96 -13.93
CA ALA A 44 33.57 5.83 -13.15
C ALA A 44 32.51 6.28 -12.14
N LEU A 45 32.75 7.39 -11.42
CA LEU A 45 31.79 7.94 -10.47
C LEU A 45 30.53 8.46 -11.16
N GLN A 46 30.67 9.12 -12.32
CA GLN A 46 29.52 9.56 -13.11
C GLN A 46 28.66 8.37 -13.58
N ALA A 47 29.29 7.27 -13.98
CA ALA A 47 28.57 6.04 -14.34
C ALA A 47 27.79 5.47 -13.13
N GLN A 48 28.41 5.42 -11.95
CA GLN A 48 27.75 4.97 -10.73
C GLN A 48 26.56 5.86 -10.34
N VAL A 49 26.70 7.19 -10.44
CA VAL A 49 25.61 8.13 -10.18
C VAL A 49 24.46 7.91 -11.16
N ALA A 50 24.75 7.74 -12.44
CA ALA A 50 23.72 7.48 -13.44
C ALA A 50 22.97 6.16 -13.19
N GLU A 51 23.67 5.12 -12.74
CA GLU A 51 23.03 3.85 -12.36
C GLU A 51 22.16 3.99 -11.11
N LEU A 52 22.63 4.69 -10.09
CA LEU A 52 21.87 4.93 -8.87
C LEU A 52 20.62 5.77 -9.15
N GLN A 53 20.73 6.78 -10.00
CA GLN A 53 19.58 7.58 -10.45
C GLN A 53 18.54 6.70 -11.13
N LYS A 54 18.93 5.87 -12.12
CA LYS A 54 18.03 4.94 -12.78
C LYS A 54 17.35 3.97 -11.81
N LYS A 55 18.08 3.43 -10.84
CA LYS A 55 17.52 2.55 -9.79
C LYS A 55 16.50 3.29 -8.93
N SER A 56 16.82 4.52 -8.51
CA SER A 56 15.91 5.34 -7.70
C SER A 56 14.63 5.71 -8.45
N GLU A 57 14.72 6.03 -9.75
CA GLU A 57 13.57 6.31 -10.60
C GLU A 57 12.69 5.07 -10.79
N ALA A 58 13.30 3.91 -11.02
CA ALA A 58 12.57 2.63 -11.11
C ALA A 58 11.85 2.28 -9.81
N GLU A 59 12.50 2.48 -8.65
CA GLU A 59 11.88 2.29 -7.34
C GLU A 59 10.74 3.28 -7.09
N ALA A 60 10.91 4.55 -7.47
CA ALA A 60 9.87 5.57 -7.33
C ALA A 60 8.66 5.22 -8.21
N ALA A 61 8.88 4.76 -9.45
CA ALA A 61 7.82 4.31 -10.35
C ALA A 61 7.09 3.07 -9.79
N ALA A 62 7.83 2.10 -9.26
CA ALA A 62 7.25 0.90 -8.63
C ALA A 62 6.39 1.26 -7.40
N LYS A 63 6.89 2.12 -6.51
CA LYS A 63 6.15 2.62 -5.34
C LYS A 63 4.90 3.40 -5.75
N ALA A 64 4.99 4.24 -6.78
CA ALA A 64 3.85 4.98 -7.30
C ALA A 64 2.77 4.03 -7.87
N SER A 65 3.19 2.99 -8.58
CA SER A 65 2.28 1.95 -9.10
C SER A 65 1.61 1.18 -7.97
N ALA A 66 2.37 0.72 -6.97
CA ALA A 66 1.84 -0.01 -5.82
C ALA A 66 0.82 0.83 -5.04
N LYS A 67 1.16 2.09 -4.75
CA LYS A 67 0.25 3.03 -4.08
C LYS A 67 -1.03 3.27 -4.89
N ARG A 68 -0.93 3.33 -6.23
CA ARG A 68 -2.11 3.47 -7.09
C ARG A 68 -3.01 2.24 -7.01
N SER A 69 -2.45 1.03 -6.99
CA SER A 69 -3.24 -0.19 -6.84
C SER A 69 -3.92 -0.29 -5.46
N GLU A 70 -3.22 0.09 -4.39
CA GLU A 70 -3.78 0.11 -3.03
C GLU A 70 -4.98 1.07 -2.97
N VAL A 71 -4.82 2.30 -3.46
CA VAL A 71 -5.91 3.29 -3.49
C VAL A 71 -7.10 2.78 -4.32
N GLN A 72 -6.85 2.10 -5.45
CA GLN A 72 -7.93 1.51 -6.24
C GLN A 72 -8.68 0.41 -5.47
N GLN A 73 -7.98 -0.44 -4.73
CA GLN A 73 -8.62 -1.46 -3.90
C GLN A 73 -9.46 -0.83 -2.80
N GLU A 74 -8.92 0.15 -2.07
CA GLU A 74 -9.65 0.88 -1.03
C GLU A 74 -10.91 1.56 -1.58
N MET A 75 -10.85 2.14 -2.78
CA MET A 75 -12.01 2.74 -3.44
C MET A 75 -13.11 1.70 -3.77
N LEU A 76 -12.73 0.49 -4.18
CA LEU A 76 -13.69 -0.58 -4.44
C LEU A 76 -14.33 -1.09 -3.15
N GLU A 77 -13.54 -1.28 -2.09
CA GLU A 77 -14.05 -1.71 -0.78
C GLU A 77 -14.99 -0.69 -0.16
N THR A 78 -14.58 0.58 -0.14
CA THR A 78 -15.41 1.68 0.38
C THR A 78 -16.70 1.85 -0.44
N GLY A 79 -16.62 1.68 -1.76
CA GLY A 79 -17.79 1.66 -2.65
C GLY A 79 -18.77 0.56 -2.28
N PHE A 80 -18.28 -0.66 -2.08
CA PHE A 80 -19.10 -1.81 -1.67
C PHE A 80 -19.76 -1.57 -0.30
N ILE A 81 -18.99 -1.15 0.70
CA ILE A 81 -19.51 -0.88 2.06
C ILE A 81 -20.61 0.20 1.99
N ARG A 82 -20.37 1.28 1.24
CA ARG A 82 -21.35 2.35 1.07
C ARG A 82 -22.64 1.84 0.45
N GLN A 83 -22.55 0.98 -0.57
CA GLN A 83 -23.71 0.39 -1.20
C GLN A 83 -24.51 -0.51 -0.24
N VAL A 84 -23.83 -1.36 0.52
CA VAL A 84 -24.47 -2.21 1.54
C VAL A 84 -25.17 -1.37 2.61
N VAL A 85 -24.52 -0.31 3.10
CA VAL A 85 -25.11 0.61 4.09
C VAL A 85 -26.36 1.30 3.54
N LEU A 86 -26.33 1.76 2.29
CA LEU A 86 -27.50 2.38 1.64
C LEU A 86 -28.67 1.40 1.50
N GLN A 87 -28.39 0.13 1.17
CA GLN A 87 -29.41 -0.91 1.10
C GLN A 87 -29.98 -1.24 2.48
N GLN A 88 -29.15 -1.33 3.51
CA GLN A 88 -29.63 -1.57 4.87
C GLN A 88 -30.49 -0.40 5.39
N ALA A 89 -30.09 0.84 5.11
CA ALA A 89 -30.86 2.02 5.50
C ALA A 89 -32.26 2.04 4.86
N SER A 90 -32.39 1.66 3.58
CA SER A 90 -33.70 1.57 2.92
C SER A 90 -34.59 0.48 3.53
N LEU A 91 -34.02 -0.68 3.86
CA LEU A 91 -34.75 -1.76 4.53
C LEU A 91 -35.25 -1.35 5.92
N VAL A 92 -34.38 -0.70 6.73
CA VAL A 92 -34.77 -0.19 8.06
C VAL A 92 -35.89 0.86 7.93
N ASN A 93 -35.83 1.72 6.92
CA ASN A 93 -36.88 2.69 6.65
C ASN A 93 -38.22 2.00 6.32
N VAL A 94 -38.22 1.01 5.44
CA VAL A 94 -39.43 0.22 5.11
C VAL A 94 -39.96 -0.50 6.34
N GLN A 95 -39.10 -1.15 7.12
CA GLN A 95 -39.48 -1.85 8.35
C GLN A 95 -40.10 -0.88 9.37
N SER A 96 -39.54 0.32 9.52
CA SER A 96 -40.08 1.34 10.42
C SER A 96 -41.46 1.85 9.95
N ALA A 97 -41.65 2.02 8.64
CA ALA A 97 -42.94 2.43 8.07
C ALA A 97 -44.00 1.35 8.25
N LEU A 98 -43.65 0.08 7.99
CA LEU A 98 -44.55 -1.06 8.22
C LEU A 98 -44.89 -1.22 9.70
N SER A 99 -43.90 -1.13 10.59
CA SER A 99 -44.12 -1.18 12.04
C SER A 99 -45.12 -0.12 12.48
N ARG A 100 -44.92 1.15 12.06
CA ARG A 100 -45.88 2.23 12.32
C ARG A 100 -47.27 1.89 11.80
N LEU A 101 -47.40 1.44 10.55
CA LEU A 101 -48.69 1.08 9.96
C LEU A 101 -49.39 -0.02 10.77
N THR A 102 -48.68 -1.07 11.17
CA THR A 102 -49.23 -2.17 11.98
C THR A 102 -49.59 -1.78 13.40
N MET A 103 -48.96 -0.73 13.94
CA MET A 103 -49.25 -0.21 15.29
C MET A 103 -50.38 0.81 15.29
N THR A 104 -50.57 1.57 14.20
CA THR A 104 -51.62 2.59 14.10
C THR A 104 -52.95 2.05 13.59
N GLU A 105 -52.93 1.01 12.75
CA GLU A 105 -54.15 0.38 12.23
C GLU A 105 -54.55 -0.82 13.10
N PRO A 106 -55.69 -0.80 13.82
CA PRO A 106 -56.19 -1.93 14.61
C PRO A 106 -56.72 -3.03 13.69
N GLY A 107 -55.83 -3.71 12.96
CA GLY A 107 -56.18 -4.73 11.97
C GLY A 107 -57.04 -4.20 10.82
N ALA A 108 -57.10 -4.97 9.74
CA ALA A 108 -58.01 -4.67 8.64
C ALA A 108 -59.46 -4.53 9.17
N PRO A 109 -60.16 -3.39 8.99
CA PRO A 109 -61.53 -3.23 9.49
C PRO A 109 -62.49 -4.25 8.88
N HIS A 110 -62.17 -4.76 7.68
CA HIS A 110 -62.89 -5.85 7.01
C HIS A 110 -62.64 -7.24 7.62
N ALA A 111 -61.57 -7.43 8.39
CA ALA A 111 -61.21 -8.71 9.01
C ALA A 111 -61.89 -8.95 10.39
N THR A 112 -62.63 -7.98 10.92
CA THR A 112 -63.32 -8.13 12.21
C THR A 112 -64.70 -8.79 12.04
N SER A 113 -64.97 -9.87 12.77
CA SER A 113 -66.29 -10.54 12.74
C SER A 113 -67.34 -9.69 13.46
N ILE A 114 -68.46 -9.39 12.80
CA ILE A 114 -69.60 -8.68 13.42
C ILE A 114 -70.59 -9.72 13.94
N ARG A 115 -71.00 -9.61 15.21
CA ARG A 115 -72.14 -10.37 15.75
C ARG A 115 -73.38 -9.51 15.69
N LEU A 116 -74.37 -9.92 14.90
CA LEU A 116 -75.65 -9.22 14.78
C LEU A 116 -76.72 -9.94 15.60
N GLY A 117 -77.58 -9.17 16.27
CA GLY A 117 -78.76 -9.68 16.95
C GLY A 117 -79.82 -10.19 15.98
N THR A 118 -80.80 -10.91 16.52
CA THR A 118 -81.97 -11.44 15.78
C THR A 118 -82.99 -10.36 15.44
N ASP A 119 -83.12 -9.30 16.25
CA ASP A 119 -84.06 -8.21 15.98
C ASP A 119 -83.60 -7.34 14.80
N LEU A 120 -84.55 -6.99 13.94
CA LEU A 120 -84.32 -6.23 12.70
C LEU A 120 -83.97 -4.78 12.99
N LYS A 121 -84.63 -4.17 13.97
CA LYS A 121 -84.50 -2.74 14.25
C LYS A 121 -83.17 -2.43 14.91
N GLU A 122 -82.78 -3.23 15.90
CA GLU A 122 -81.46 -3.18 16.53
C GLU A 122 -80.34 -3.48 15.53
N ARG A 123 -80.49 -4.50 14.69
CA ARG A 123 -79.53 -4.84 13.65
C ARG A 123 -79.25 -3.68 12.70
N TRP A 124 -80.30 -3.02 12.21
CA TRP A 124 -80.13 -1.91 11.28
C TRP A 124 -79.43 -0.71 11.93
N ALA A 125 -79.76 -0.41 13.19
CA ALA A 125 -79.10 0.64 13.95
C ALA A 125 -77.59 0.33 14.15
N THR A 126 -77.24 -0.90 14.54
CA THR A 126 -75.85 -1.33 14.67
C THR A 126 -75.10 -1.24 13.34
N LEU A 127 -75.70 -1.68 12.23
CA LEU A 127 -75.08 -1.60 10.91
C LEU A 127 -74.85 -0.16 10.44
N MET A 128 -75.79 0.76 10.69
CA MET A 128 -75.62 2.18 10.36
C MET A 128 -74.51 2.84 11.18
N GLN A 129 -74.37 2.46 12.46
CA GLN A 129 -73.27 2.95 13.31
C GLN A 129 -71.91 2.40 12.89
N MET A 130 -71.84 1.17 12.37
CA MET A 130 -70.59 0.54 11.94
C MET A 130 -70.16 0.96 10.53
N LYS A 131 -71.06 1.53 9.72
CA LYS A 131 -70.79 1.98 8.35
C LYS A 131 -69.50 2.82 8.21
N PRO A 132 -69.27 3.91 8.98
CA PRO A 132 -68.06 4.75 8.82
C PRO A 132 -66.75 4.09 9.25
N ILE A 133 -66.82 2.96 9.97
CA ILE A 133 -65.65 2.23 10.48
C ILE A 133 -65.25 1.10 9.52
N LYS A 134 -66.20 0.59 8.74
CA LYS A 134 -66.08 -0.63 7.92
C LYS A 134 -66.06 -0.38 6.41
N LEU A 135 -66.63 0.74 5.96
CA LEU A 135 -66.82 1.15 4.56
C LEU A 135 -66.29 2.57 4.38
#